data_AF-A0A485B844-F1
#
_entry.id   AF-A0A485B844-F1
#
_cell.length_a   1.000
_cell.length_b   1.000
_cell.length_c   1.000
_cell.angle_alpha   90.00
_cell.angle_beta   90.00
_cell.angle_gamma   90.00
#
_symmetry.space_group_name_H-M   'P 1'
#
loop_
_entity.id
_entity.type
_entity.pdbx_description
1 polymer ?
#
loop_
_entity_poly.entity_id
_entity_poly.type
_entity_poly.pdbx_seq_one_letter_code
_entity_poly.pdbx_strand_id
1 'polypeptide(L)'
;MAVGKVLNRKLLLNKLNASGVTAKLFSFPCYENTFFGKEIGAFLRGEFGGINDVHPKLASILYAMDRFEKRQEIVGLLTQGVTVICDRYVDSNIAHQSSKLPVSEQKEFIDWISDLEYNFNKMPIPDLTFFLNVPLDISKEMVLKKKKRSYH
;
A
#
# COMPACT_ATOMS: atom_id res chain seq x y z
N MET A 1 0.76 -5.33 10.47
CA MET A 1 0.00 -4.05 10.50
C MET A 1 -0.29 -3.61 11.94
N ALA A 2 0.52 -2.71 12.49
CA ALA A 2 0.32 -2.13 13.82
C ALA A 2 -1.03 -1.40 13.97
N VAL A 3 -1.69 -1.54 15.12
CA VAL A 3 -2.98 -0.91 15.48
C VAL A 3 -2.90 0.63 15.39
N GLY A 4 -1.72 1.22 15.61
CA GLY A 4 -1.47 2.66 15.47
C GLY A 4 -1.74 3.22 14.07
N LYS A 5 -1.41 2.51 12.98
CA LYS A 5 -1.69 3.01 11.61
C LYS A 5 -3.19 3.00 11.28
N VAL A 6 -3.94 2.03 11.81
CA VAL A 6 -5.40 1.92 11.61
C VAL A 6 -6.13 3.02 12.37
N LEU A 7 -5.70 3.30 13.59
CA LEU A 7 -6.27 4.36 14.42
C LEU A 7 -6.02 5.73 13.79
N ASN A 8 -4.79 5.98 13.32
CA ASN A 8 -4.40 7.30 12.79
C ASN A 8 -5.10 7.67 11.48
N ARG A 9 -5.33 6.73 10.56
CA ARG A 9 -5.98 7.04 9.27
C ARG A 9 -7.47 7.39 9.40
N LYS A 10 -8.21 6.67 10.25
CA LYS A 10 -9.63 6.95 10.49
C LYS A 10 -9.81 8.25 11.27
N LEU A 11 -8.93 8.52 12.22
CA LEU A 11 -8.92 9.81 12.94
C LEU A 11 -8.63 10.97 11.99
N LEU A 12 -7.66 10.83 11.08
CA LEU A 12 -7.37 11.87 10.08
C LEU A 12 -8.59 12.11 9.18
N LEU A 13 -9.17 11.04 8.61
CA LEU A 13 -10.37 11.13 7.79
C LEU A 13 -11.51 11.87 8.52
N ASN A 14 -11.78 11.45 9.76
CA ASN A 14 -12.85 12.05 10.56
C ASN A 14 -12.56 13.52 10.88
N LYS A 15 -11.32 13.87 11.21
CA LYS A 15 -10.92 15.26 11.48
C LYS A 15 -11.08 16.15 10.25
N LEU A 16 -10.66 15.69 9.06
CA LEU A 16 -10.83 16.45 7.82
C LEU A 16 -12.31 16.70 7.53
N ASN A 17 -13.13 15.66 7.58
CA ASN A 17 -14.56 15.78 7.35
C ASN A 17 -15.23 16.70 8.38
N ALA A 18 -14.84 16.61 9.66
CA ALA A 18 -15.34 17.51 10.72
C ALA A 18 -14.91 18.97 10.52
N SER A 19 -13.81 19.22 9.81
CA SER A 19 -13.37 20.57 9.41
C SER A 19 -13.97 21.07 8.09
N GLY A 20 -14.95 20.35 7.52
CA GLY A 20 -15.60 20.73 6.26
C GLY A 20 -14.81 20.34 5.00
N VAL A 21 -13.72 19.57 5.12
CA VAL A 21 -12.96 19.06 3.98
C VAL A 21 -13.49 17.69 3.59
N THR A 22 -14.09 17.58 2.41
CA THR A 22 -14.54 16.30 1.87
C THR A 22 -13.33 15.41 1.59
N ALA A 23 -13.22 14.29 2.32
CA ALA A 23 -12.12 13.37 2.19
C ALA A 23 -12.58 11.91 2.01
N LYS A 24 -11.80 11.12 1.25
CA LYS A 24 -12.00 9.68 1.03
C LYS A 24 -10.74 8.90 1.40
N LEU A 25 -10.91 7.77 2.10
CA LEU A 25 -9.82 6.88 2.48
C LEU A 25 -9.78 5.65 1.57
N PHE A 26 -8.61 5.37 1.01
CA PHE A 26 -8.24 4.10 0.37
C PHE A 26 -7.25 3.35 1.26
N SER A 27 -7.25 2.02 1.20
CA SER A 27 -6.29 1.19 1.93
C SER A 27 -5.79 0.09 1.02
N PHE A 28 -4.48 0.03 0.81
CA PHE A 28 -3.86 -0.95 -0.08
C PHE A 28 -3.09 -2.02 0.74
N PRO A 29 -3.15 -3.31 0.36
CA PRO A 29 -3.89 -3.84 -0.78
C PRO A 29 -5.41 -3.87 -0.61
N CYS A 30 -6.16 -3.74 -1.71
CA CYS A 30 -7.62 -3.81 -1.70
C CYS A 30 -8.13 -5.26 -1.78
N TYR A 31 -7.72 -6.13 -0.83
CA TYR A 31 -7.87 -7.59 -0.88
C TYR A 31 -9.21 -8.15 -1.39
N GLU A 32 -10.32 -7.49 -1.08
CA GLU A 32 -11.67 -7.99 -1.43
C GLU A 32 -12.27 -7.26 -2.65
N ASN A 33 -11.73 -6.11 -3.03
CA ASN A 33 -12.38 -5.12 -3.90
C ASN A 33 -11.68 -4.91 -5.24
N THR A 34 -10.60 -5.66 -5.50
CA THR A 34 -9.82 -5.64 -6.74
C THR A 34 -9.46 -7.08 -7.10
N PHE A 35 -9.26 -7.32 -8.39
CA PHE A 35 -8.77 -8.60 -8.88
C PHE A 35 -7.38 -8.89 -8.30
N PHE A 36 -6.44 -7.96 -8.48
CA PHE A 36 -5.08 -8.12 -7.99
C PHE A 36 -4.97 -8.07 -6.46
N GLY A 37 -5.92 -7.45 -5.75
CA GLY A 37 -6.02 -7.56 -4.30
C GLY A 37 -6.24 -8.99 -3.84
N LYS A 38 -7.10 -9.74 -4.54
CA LYS A 38 -7.33 -11.17 -4.26
C LYS A 38 -6.10 -12.01 -4.60
N GLU A 39 -5.44 -11.72 -5.73
CA GLU A 39 -4.19 -12.38 -6.11
C GLU A 39 -3.06 -12.14 -5.11
N ILE A 40 -2.97 -10.94 -4.53
CA ILE A 40 -2.04 -10.68 -3.41
C ILE A 40 -2.42 -11.51 -2.19
N GLY A 41 -3.72 -11.69 -1.91
CA GLY A 41 -4.20 -12.61 -0.88
C GLY A 41 -3.70 -14.04 -1.10
N ALA A 42 -3.86 -14.56 -2.32
CA ALA A 42 -3.38 -15.89 -2.72
C ALA A 42 -1.85 -16.02 -2.60
N PHE A 43 -1.11 -15.00 -3.06
CA PHE A 43 0.34 -14.92 -2.88
C PHE A 43 0.74 -15.01 -1.41
N LEU A 44 0.07 -14.26 -0.52
CA LEU A 44 0.37 -14.28 0.92
C LEU A 44 -0.03 -15.59 1.61
N ARG A 45 -0.90 -16.39 1.00
CA ARG A 45 -1.22 -17.76 1.44
C ARG A 45 -0.24 -18.81 0.92
N GLY A 46 0.68 -18.42 0.04
CA GLY A 46 1.70 -19.30 -0.52
C GLY A 46 1.27 -20.07 -1.77
N GLU A 47 0.16 -19.67 -2.41
CA GLU A 47 -0.39 -20.37 -3.58
C GLU A 47 0.52 -20.25 -4.82
N PHE A 48 1.45 -19.29 -4.84
CA PHE A 48 2.46 -19.11 -5.89
C PHE A 48 3.87 -19.51 -5.46
N GLY A 49 3.99 -20.32 -4.40
CA GLY A 49 5.25 -20.61 -3.71
C GLY A 49 5.39 -19.81 -2.42
N GLY A 50 6.44 -20.08 -1.64
CA GLY A 50 6.72 -19.35 -0.41
C GLY A 50 6.93 -17.86 -0.67
N ILE A 51 6.68 -17.03 0.36
CA ILE A 51 6.80 -15.56 0.26
C ILE A 51 8.21 -15.10 -0.16
N ASN A 52 9.21 -15.95 0.06
CA ASN A 52 10.61 -15.73 -0.31
C ASN A 52 11.00 -16.39 -1.64
N ASP A 53 10.14 -17.22 -2.21
CA ASP A 53 10.39 -17.94 -3.47
C ASP A 53 9.96 -17.10 -4.67
N VAL A 54 9.05 -16.14 -4.47
CA VAL A 54 8.59 -15.22 -5.52
C VAL A 54 9.53 -14.02 -5.61
N HIS A 55 10.08 -13.79 -6.80
CA HIS A 55 10.97 -12.67 -7.07
C HIS A 55 10.29 -11.32 -6.72
N PRO A 56 10.97 -10.38 -6.04
CA PRO A 56 10.38 -9.10 -5.61
C PRO A 56 9.72 -8.30 -6.74
N LYS A 57 10.28 -8.39 -7.96
CA LYS A 57 9.71 -7.77 -9.17
C LYS A 57 8.29 -8.26 -9.49
N LEU A 58 8.05 -9.58 -9.43
CA LEU A 58 6.72 -10.16 -9.69
C LEU A 58 5.72 -9.76 -8.61
N ALA A 59 6.13 -9.85 -7.33
CA ALA A 59 5.30 -9.39 -6.23
C ALA A 59 4.94 -7.89 -6.38
N SER A 60 5.91 -7.06 -6.80
CA SER A 60 5.70 -5.62 -7.00
C SER A 60 4.64 -5.32 -8.06
N ILE A 61 4.57 -6.11 -9.14
CA ILE A 61 3.56 -5.96 -10.19
C ILE A 61 2.17 -6.20 -9.61
N LEU A 62 1.97 -7.24 -8.79
CA LEU A 62 0.67 -7.50 -8.17
C LEU A 62 0.19 -6.30 -7.35
N TYR A 63 1.06 -5.74 -6.50
CA TYR A 63 0.74 -4.53 -5.71
C TYR A 63 0.48 -3.29 -6.57
N ALA A 64 1.22 -3.12 -7.66
CA ALA A 64 1.05 -2.00 -8.59
C ALA A 64 -0.30 -2.09 -9.31
N MET A 65 -0.68 -3.27 -9.75
CA MET A 65 -1.92 -3.50 -10.48
C MET A 65 -3.16 -3.37 -9.59
N ASP A 66 -3.07 -3.78 -8.33
CA ASP A 66 -4.11 -3.53 -7.32
C ASP A 66 -4.39 -2.03 -7.14
N ARG A 67 -3.34 -1.19 -7.14
CA ARG A 67 -3.49 0.27 -7.14
C ARG A 67 -4.06 0.79 -8.45
N PHE A 68 -3.58 0.27 -9.58
CA PHE A 68 -4.03 0.68 -10.90
C PHE A 68 -5.55 0.48 -11.09
N GLU A 69 -6.11 -0.60 -10.57
CA GLU A 69 -7.57 -0.84 -10.58
C GLU A 69 -8.37 0.27 -9.88
N LYS A 70 -7.79 0.95 -8.87
CA LYS A 70 -8.43 2.08 -8.18
C LYS A 70 -8.06 3.44 -8.76
N ARG A 71 -7.18 3.49 -9.77
CA ARG A 71 -6.67 4.74 -10.33
C ARG A 71 -7.78 5.65 -10.84
N GLN A 72 -8.71 5.13 -11.64
CA GLN A 72 -9.76 5.96 -12.23
C GLN A 72 -10.65 6.58 -11.16
N GLU A 73 -11.01 5.82 -10.12
CA GLU A 73 -11.78 6.31 -8.98
C GLU A 73 -11.01 7.41 -8.23
N ILE A 74 -9.74 7.17 -7.92
CA ILE A 74 -8.89 8.14 -7.23
C ILE A 74 -8.76 9.44 -8.04
N VAL A 75 -8.43 9.34 -9.33
CA VAL A 75 -8.30 10.51 -10.21
C VAL A 75 -9.63 11.26 -10.31
N GLY A 76 -10.75 10.55 -10.46
CA GLY A 76 -12.08 11.16 -10.51
C GLY A 76 -12.46 11.90 -9.22
N LEU A 77 -12.06 11.40 -8.05
CA LEU A 77 -12.25 12.09 -6.78
C LEU A 77 -11.37 13.34 -6.68
N LEU A 78 -10.10 13.23 -7.06
CA LEU A 78 -9.16 14.37 -7.05
C LEU A 78 -9.63 15.50 -7.97
N THR A 79 -10.13 15.20 -9.17
CA THR A 79 -10.66 16.22 -10.10
C THR A 79 -11.91 16.92 -9.58
N GLN A 80 -12.65 16.29 -8.68
CA GLN A 80 -13.81 16.87 -7.99
C GLN A 80 -13.41 17.69 -6.75
N GLY A 81 -12.11 17.83 -6.46
CA GLY A 81 -11.61 18.54 -5.27
C GLY A 81 -11.74 17.73 -3.98
N VAL A 82 -11.96 16.42 -4.05
CA VAL A 82 -11.99 15.54 -2.87
C VAL A 82 -10.56 15.24 -2.43
N THR A 83 -10.29 15.40 -1.14
CA THR A 83 -9.01 14.98 -0.56
C THR A 83 -8.94 13.45 -0.49
N VAL A 84 -7.92 12.86 -1.10
CA VAL A 84 -7.72 11.40 -1.06
C VAL A 84 -6.63 11.05 -0.04
N ILE A 85 -6.98 10.22 0.94
CA ILE A 85 -6.04 9.64 1.90
C ILE A 85 -5.77 8.20 1.50
N CYS A 86 -4.50 7.80 1.40
CA CYS A 86 -4.11 6.42 1.16
C CYS A 86 -3.40 5.84 2.39
N ASP A 87 -3.96 4.78 2.99
CA ASP A 87 -3.20 3.91 3.89
C ASP A 87 -2.39 2.92 3.08
N ARG A 88 -1.08 3.18 3.04
CA ARG A 88 -0.11 2.60 2.11
C ARG A 88 -0.35 3.07 0.68
N TYR A 89 0.75 3.22 -0.03
CA TYR A 89 0.78 3.62 -1.43
C TYR A 89 2.05 3.06 -2.08
N VAL A 90 2.55 3.67 -3.14
CA VAL A 90 3.75 3.22 -3.88
C VAL A 90 4.98 3.06 -2.96
N ASP A 91 5.19 3.96 -2.00
CA ASP A 91 6.31 3.86 -1.04
C ASP A 91 6.33 2.54 -0.25
N SER A 92 5.14 1.96 0.01
CA SER A 92 5.08 0.66 0.67
C SER A 92 5.57 -0.47 -0.24
N ASN A 93 5.34 -0.37 -1.54
CA ASN A 93 5.86 -1.33 -2.52
C ASN A 93 7.39 -1.24 -2.58
N ILE A 94 7.88 -0.01 -2.76
CA ILE A 94 9.32 0.32 -2.75
C ILE A 94 9.99 -0.25 -1.50
N ALA A 95 9.56 0.16 -0.30
CA ALA A 95 10.23 -0.20 0.93
C ALA A 95 10.21 -1.72 1.19
N HIS A 96 9.08 -2.39 0.96
CA HIS A 96 8.98 -3.82 1.24
C HIS A 96 9.75 -4.67 0.23
N GLN A 97 9.68 -4.35 -1.07
CA GLN A 97 10.24 -5.21 -2.10
C GLN A 97 11.73 -4.94 -2.35
N SER A 98 12.18 -3.68 -2.29
CA SER A 98 13.62 -3.36 -2.40
C SER A 98 14.42 -3.94 -1.23
N SER A 99 13.85 -4.01 -0.02
CA SER A 99 14.53 -4.58 1.15
C SER A 99 14.89 -6.07 1.02
N LYS A 100 14.30 -6.77 0.04
CA LYS A 100 14.59 -8.18 -0.26
C LYS A 100 15.75 -8.35 -1.23
N LEU A 101 16.26 -7.26 -1.82
CA LEU A 101 17.34 -7.27 -2.79
C LEU A 101 18.66 -6.78 -2.17
N PRO A 102 19.82 -7.20 -2.72
CA PRO A 102 21.12 -6.63 -2.37
C PRO A 102 21.13 -5.11 -2.53
N VAL A 103 21.85 -4.40 -1.65
CA VAL A 103 21.92 -2.92 -1.65
C VAL A 103 22.33 -2.35 -3.01
N SER A 104 23.21 -3.05 -3.73
CA SER A 104 23.66 -2.68 -5.08
C SER A 104 22.55 -2.63 -6.13
N GLU A 105 21.47 -3.40 -5.95
CA GLU A 105 20.36 -3.51 -6.89
C GLU A 105 19.15 -2.65 -6.50
N GLN A 106 19.11 -2.18 -5.25
CA GLN A 106 17.93 -1.49 -4.70
C GLN A 106 17.59 -0.21 -5.46
N LYS A 107 18.59 0.58 -5.87
CA LYS A 107 18.35 1.83 -6.58
C LYS A 107 17.63 1.62 -7.91
N GLU A 108 18.18 0.75 -8.77
CA GLU A 108 17.57 0.42 -10.06
C GLU A 108 16.16 -0.16 -9.89
N PHE A 109 15.97 -0.99 -8.86
CA PHE A 109 14.67 -1.56 -8.57
C PHE A 109 13.64 -0.53 -8.09
N ILE A 110 14.06 0.45 -7.29
CA ILE A 110 13.22 1.56 -6.85
C ILE A 110 12.79 2.41 -8.06
N ASP A 111 13.75 2.75 -8.93
CA ASP A 111 13.49 3.51 -10.15
C ASP A 111 12.51 2.74 -11.05
N TRP A 112 12.69 1.43 -11.18
CA TRP A 112 11.77 0.57 -11.93
C TRP A 112 10.34 0.53 -11.33
N ILE A 113 10.18 0.48 -10.00
CA ILE A 113 8.84 0.54 -9.38
C ILE A 113 8.20 1.91 -9.64
N SER A 114 8.96 2.99 -9.48
CA SER A 114 8.51 4.36 -9.76
C SER A 114 8.05 4.50 -11.22
N ASP A 115 8.81 3.95 -12.17
CA ASP A 115 8.45 3.93 -13.58
C ASP A 115 7.17 3.15 -13.85
N LEU A 116 7.03 1.95 -13.27
CA LEU A 116 5.82 1.16 -13.40
C LEU A 116 4.58 1.91 -12.86
N GLU A 117 4.69 2.52 -11.69
CA GLU A 117 3.54 3.08 -10.97
C GLU A 117 3.18 4.47 -11.48
N TYR A 118 4.15 5.38 -11.57
CA TYR A 118 3.93 6.78 -11.90
C TYR A 118 4.02 7.04 -13.40
N ASN A 119 4.92 6.36 -14.13
CA ASN A 119 5.11 6.62 -15.55
C ASN A 119 4.25 5.72 -16.44
N PHE A 120 4.17 4.42 -16.19
CA PHE A 120 3.37 3.50 -17.00
C PHE A 120 1.91 3.48 -16.54
N ASN A 121 1.66 3.16 -15.26
CA ASN A 121 0.31 3.13 -14.70
C ASN A 121 -0.30 4.51 -14.49
N LYS A 122 0.50 5.58 -14.57
CA LYS A 122 0.06 6.98 -14.37
C LYS A 122 -0.67 7.20 -13.05
N MET A 123 -0.25 6.52 -11.98
CA MET A 123 -0.76 6.78 -10.64
C MET A 123 -0.46 8.23 -10.24
N PRO A 124 -1.37 8.92 -9.54
CA PRO A 124 -1.11 10.27 -9.05
C PRO A 124 0.05 10.29 -8.05
N ILE A 125 0.93 11.28 -8.18
CA ILE A 125 2.01 11.51 -7.22
C ILE A 125 1.39 12.13 -5.96
N PRO A 126 1.63 11.59 -4.76
CA PRO A 126 1.10 12.18 -3.52
C PRO A 126 1.66 13.59 -3.28
N ASP A 127 0.81 14.53 -2.88
CA ASP A 127 1.25 15.86 -2.44
C ASP A 127 2.02 15.78 -1.11
N LEU A 128 1.64 14.85 -0.24
CA LEU A 128 2.22 14.63 1.08
C LEU A 128 2.27 13.14 1.43
N THR A 129 3.42 12.70 1.93
CA THR A 129 3.61 11.35 2.47
C THR A 129 3.98 11.43 3.96
N PHE A 130 3.15 10.83 4.82
CA PHE A 130 3.42 10.74 6.25
C PHE A 130 4.09 9.41 6.61
N PHE A 131 5.37 9.46 7.01
CA PHE A 131 6.07 8.30 7.54
C PHE A 131 5.91 8.19 9.05
N LEU A 132 5.11 7.21 9.48
CA LEU A 132 4.94 6.90 10.90
C LEU A 132 6.05 5.95 11.37
N ASN A 133 7.11 6.53 11.97
CA ASN A 133 8.17 5.78 12.62
C ASN A 133 7.72 5.32 14.01
N VAL A 134 7.57 4.01 14.20
CA VAL A 134 7.17 3.41 15.49
C VAL A 134 8.30 2.50 15.96
N PRO A 135 8.72 2.57 17.24
CA PRO A 135 9.73 1.68 17.78
C PRO A 135 9.44 0.20 17.49
N LEU A 136 10.49 -0.59 17.27
CA LEU A 136 10.39 -2.00 16.87
C LEU A 136 9.65 -2.83 17.91
N ASP A 137 9.85 -2.52 19.18
CA ASP A 137 9.31 -3.22 20.35
C ASP A 137 7.79 -3.14 20.36
N ILE A 138 7.25 -1.93 20.17
CA ILE A 138 5.81 -1.67 20.04
C ILE A 138 5.27 -2.31 18.76
N SER A 139 6.02 -2.26 17.67
CA SER A 139 5.61 -2.85 16.39
C SER A 139 5.47 -4.38 16.47
N LYS A 140 6.39 -5.07 17.17
CA LYS A 140 6.34 -6.52 17.41
C LYS A 140 5.14 -6.90 18.25
N GLU A 141 4.89 -6.22 19.38
CA GLU A 141 3.70 -6.47 20.20
C GLU A 141 2.40 -6.29 19.42
N MET A 142 2.31 -5.25 18.59
CA MET A 142 1.11 -5.00 17.78
C MET A 142 0.92 -5.99 16.62
N VAL A 143 1.98 -6.68 16.19
CA VAL A 143 1.89 -7.79 15.23
C VAL A 143 1.47 -9.07 15.95
N LEU A 144 2.00 -9.34 17.14
CA LEU A 144 1.68 -10.53 17.95
C LEU A 144 0.25 -10.51 18.51
N LYS A 145 -0.29 -9.33 18.85
CA LYS A 145 -1.70 -9.15 19.25
C LYS A 145 -2.70 -9.37 18.10
N LYS A 146 -2.25 -9.75 16.90
CA LYS A 146 -3.15 -10.12 15.80
C LYS A 146 -3.55 -11.58 15.88
N LYS A 147 -4.85 -11.84 15.80
CA LYS A 147 -5.34 -13.13 15.28
C LYS A 147 -4.75 -13.35 13.88
N LYS A 148 -4.34 -14.60 13.57
CA LYS A 148 -3.94 -15.03 12.21
C LYS A 148 -4.92 -14.42 11.22
N ARG A 149 -4.42 -13.64 10.25
CA ARG A 149 -5.27 -13.14 9.17
C ARG A 149 -5.64 -14.33 8.31
N SER A 150 -6.90 -14.73 8.35
CA SER A 150 -7.49 -15.54 7.29
C SER A 150 -7.68 -14.61 6.10
N TYR A 151 -6.76 -14.68 5.14
CA TYR A 151 -7.03 -14.17 3.81
C TYR A 151 -8.04 -15.15 3.21
N HIS A 152 -9.31 -14.77 3.09
CA HIS A 152 -10.32 -15.60 2.44
C HIS A 152 -10.21 -15.52 0.92
#